data_AF-A0A9D7MKB1-F1
#
_entry.id   AF-A0A9D7MKB1-F1
#
_cell.length_a   1.000
_cell.length_b   1.000
_cell.length_c   1.000
_cell.angle_alpha   90.00
_cell.angle_beta   90.00
_cell.angle_gamma   90.00
#
_symmetry.space_group_name_H-M   'P 1'
#
loop_
_entity.id
_entity.type
_entity.pdbx_description
1 polymer ?
#
loop_
_entity_poly.entity_id
_entity_poly.type
_entity_poly.pdbx_seq_one_letter_code
_entity_poly.pdbx_strand_id
1 'polypeptide(L)'
;MICLLFFSCANKPPENKAKKLSIVTKLKEHAHLPVKERLALYYRLREEEPGTYDFGNENELTLYGYSYLWKDSLADAIAIFDLIVTEFPNSSNAYDSRGEAHLLAQDTNRALLDYERSLLLNPDNFHAEDIIEQIHHPERKPLTVREKYEKVYSREEYGADLDQLGHKLLSIHPHALKFITKEQYWKNVNYRKSLITATTTYAEFAWHCNAIIASIGCSHTASSTMQNAYHEYALLPLEKMFPLRVRLVAAKLYVVDPMNNADRVAVKDEILRINGIETTKLLSDVFEHLPSQANIQTNKRQQFNTYFAALLPYAFGLPTSFEIVVHGKAGAIKLRTAKKVATELYDPSIRSCAKDLCLEEIDRNSAVLTIASFNYYEWGEFPVFRAFVDSTMKVVRSKKYRNLIIDLRYNRGGSQYASIHLLQYLIDRPFTYYSTAQFAGKTDILHGEEVLKPNEYVYDGNLFFLIDGNGTSTTGHFMSLVNEHDLGTIIGEELGSNQFCTAGQTLFRLRNTKLEVSVANNTHVSAASKLSDRVGVLPDYPVEQSIEDYLARVDAVKNFALSLARR
;
A
#
# COMPACT_ATOMS: atom_id res chain seq x y z
N MET A 1 -15.62 7.65 16.37
CA MET A 1 -14.15 7.67 16.29
C MET A 1 -13.73 6.23 16.53
N ILE A 2 -13.35 5.51 15.48
CA ILE A 2 -13.00 4.08 15.55
C ILE A 2 -11.48 4.04 15.69
N CYS A 3 -10.98 3.45 16.77
CA CYS A 3 -9.55 3.23 17.00
C CYS A 3 -8.96 2.46 15.80
N LEU A 4 -8.05 3.10 15.07
CA LEU A 4 -7.22 2.43 14.07
C LEU A 4 -6.19 1.62 14.86
N LEU A 5 -6.33 0.30 14.88
CA LEU A 5 -5.35 -0.62 15.46
C LEU A 5 -3.98 -0.33 14.83
N PHE A 6 -3.10 0.36 15.56
CA PHE A 6 -1.73 0.60 15.15
C PHE A 6 -0.96 -0.72 15.28
N PHE A 7 -0.76 -1.40 14.15
CA PHE A 7 0.09 -2.58 14.09
C PHE A 7 1.56 -2.16 14.26
N SER A 8 2.06 -2.27 15.49
CA SER A 8 3.48 -2.28 15.78
C SER A 8 4.10 -3.56 15.20
N CYS A 9 5.03 -3.40 14.26
CA CYS A 9 5.93 -4.48 13.85
C CYS A 9 7.07 -4.60 14.88
N ALA A 10 6.91 -5.46 15.89
CA ALA A 10 8.01 -6.23 16.51
C ALA A 10 7.51 -7.19 17.61
N ASN A 11 7.49 -8.50 17.35
CA ASN A 11 8.28 -9.47 18.11
C ASN A 11 8.21 -10.90 17.51
N LYS A 12 9.39 -11.49 17.41
CA LYS A 12 9.83 -12.85 16.98
C LYS A 12 8.80 -14.00 17.10
N PRO A 13 8.67 -14.92 16.12
CA PRO A 13 8.20 -16.28 16.40
C PRO A 13 9.37 -17.12 16.96
N PRO A 14 9.25 -17.79 18.11
CA PRO A 14 10.23 -18.77 18.55
C PRO A 14 10.06 -20.09 17.77
N GLU A 15 11.17 -20.79 17.63
CA GLU A 15 11.32 -22.17 17.15
C GLU A 15 10.23 -23.13 17.64
N ASN A 16 9.98 -24.15 16.80
CA ASN A 16 9.16 -25.36 16.92
C ASN A 16 8.83 -25.85 18.35
N LYS A 17 8.12 -25.04 19.14
CA LYS A 17 7.46 -25.39 20.40
C LYS A 17 6.04 -25.84 20.07
N ALA A 18 5.52 -26.82 20.79
CA ALA A 18 4.10 -27.20 20.70
C ALA A 18 3.24 -25.93 20.72
N LYS A 19 2.34 -25.78 19.73
CA LYS A 19 1.53 -24.58 19.58
C LYS A 19 0.66 -24.41 20.83
N LYS A 20 0.99 -23.41 21.64
CA LYS A 20 0.23 -23.06 22.84
C LYS A 20 -1.21 -22.71 22.47
N LEU A 21 -2.16 -23.10 23.31
CA LEU A 21 -3.57 -22.79 23.16
C LEU A 21 -3.84 -21.31 23.49
N SER A 22 -4.84 -20.73 22.85
CA SER A 22 -5.28 -19.36 23.13
C SER A 22 -5.81 -19.24 24.55
N ILE A 23 -5.22 -18.35 25.34
CA ILE A 23 -5.71 -18.07 26.70
C ILE A 23 -7.07 -17.37 26.65
N VAL A 24 -7.29 -16.46 25.68
CA VAL A 24 -8.56 -15.74 25.56
C VAL A 24 -9.71 -16.66 25.16
N THR A 25 -9.47 -17.65 24.29
CA THR A 25 -10.47 -18.68 23.97
C THR A 25 -10.86 -19.42 25.24
N LYS A 26 -9.88 -19.79 26.07
CA LYS A 26 -10.15 -20.42 27.36
C LYS A 26 -10.98 -19.52 28.28
N LEU A 27 -10.65 -18.23 28.40
CA LEU A 27 -11.45 -17.29 29.19
C LEU A 27 -12.87 -17.11 28.64
N LYS A 28 -13.06 -17.20 27.32
CA LYS A 28 -14.37 -17.11 26.66
C LYS A 28 -15.24 -18.35 26.89
N GLU A 29 -14.68 -19.54 27.07
CA GLU A 29 -15.44 -20.73 27.51
C GLU A 29 -16.12 -20.50 28.87
N HIS A 30 -15.51 -19.64 29.71
CA HIS A 30 -16.03 -19.25 31.00
C HIS A 30 -16.81 -17.93 30.98
N ALA A 31 -17.34 -17.50 29.83
CA ALA A 31 -18.03 -16.21 29.69
C ALA A 31 -19.29 -16.03 30.56
N HIS A 32 -19.80 -17.10 31.16
CA HIS A 32 -20.87 -17.06 32.15
C HIS A 32 -20.41 -16.53 33.53
N LEU A 33 -19.11 -16.47 33.79
CA LEU A 33 -18.52 -15.96 35.02
C LEU A 33 -18.19 -14.46 34.93
N PRO A 34 -18.24 -13.72 36.06
CA PRO A 34 -17.74 -12.34 36.12
C PRO A 34 -16.30 -12.22 35.61
N VAL A 35 -15.92 -11.08 35.01
CA VAL A 35 -14.54 -10.88 34.50
C VAL A 35 -13.51 -11.10 35.60
N LYS A 36 -13.75 -10.62 36.82
CA LYS A 36 -12.85 -10.82 37.96
C LYS A 36 -12.52 -12.30 38.22
N GLU A 37 -13.49 -13.20 38.12
CA GLU A 37 -13.28 -14.64 38.31
C GLU A 37 -12.50 -15.25 37.13
N ARG A 38 -12.73 -14.76 35.92
CA ARG A 38 -11.94 -15.15 34.74
C ARG A 38 -10.51 -14.66 34.81
N LEU A 39 -10.24 -13.48 35.36
CA LEU A 39 -8.88 -13.01 35.62
C LEU A 39 -8.19 -13.85 36.70
N ALA A 40 -8.92 -14.28 37.73
CA ALA A 40 -8.38 -15.25 38.70
C ALA A 40 -8.05 -16.60 38.03
N LEU A 41 -8.87 -17.06 37.09
CA LEU A 41 -8.57 -18.22 36.26
C LEU A 41 -7.32 -18.00 35.39
N TYR A 42 -7.17 -16.83 34.77
CA TYR A 42 -5.98 -16.47 33.99
C TYR A 42 -4.70 -16.66 34.82
N TYR A 43 -4.64 -16.06 36.01
CA TYR A 43 -3.45 -16.14 36.86
C TYR A 43 -3.18 -17.56 37.34
N ARG A 44 -4.24 -18.31 37.71
CA ARG A 44 -4.10 -19.71 38.10
C ARG A 44 -3.53 -20.56 36.96
N LEU A 45 -4.08 -20.44 35.74
CA LEU A 45 -3.59 -21.17 34.58
C LEU A 45 -2.16 -20.77 34.20
N ARG A 46 -1.76 -19.52 34.46
CA ARG A 46 -0.38 -19.08 34.23
C ARG A 46 0.61 -19.78 35.15
N GLU A 47 0.22 -20.02 36.41
CA GLU A 47 1.04 -20.73 37.38
C GLU A 47 1.04 -22.25 37.15
N GLU A 48 -0.15 -22.82 36.94
CA GLU A 48 -0.35 -24.27 36.85
C GLU A 48 -0.02 -24.83 35.45
N GLU A 49 -0.29 -24.08 34.39
CA GLU A 49 -0.20 -24.53 32.99
C GLU A 49 0.54 -23.56 32.03
N PRO A 50 1.71 -22.99 32.40
CA PRO A 50 2.43 -22.00 31.58
C PRO A 50 2.88 -22.54 30.22
N GLY A 51 3.01 -23.87 30.08
CA GLY A 51 3.36 -24.56 28.85
C GLY A 51 2.18 -24.83 27.92
N THR A 52 0.95 -24.83 28.44
CA THR A 52 -0.27 -25.19 27.68
C THR A 52 -0.84 -23.98 26.95
N TYR A 53 -0.98 -22.83 27.64
CA TYR A 53 -1.63 -21.63 27.09
C TYR A 53 -0.64 -20.51 26.76
N ASP A 54 -1.00 -19.70 25.77
CA ASP A 54 -0.21 -18.55 25.33
C ASP A 54 -0.58 -17.28 26.11
N PHE A 55 0.20 -17.01 27.15
CA PHE A 55 0.11 -15.78 27.95
C PHE A 55 0.88 -14.60 27.34
N GLY A 56 1.66 -14.83 26.27
CA GLY A 56 2.51 -13.82 25.64
C GLY A 56 1.82 -13.05 24.51
N ASN A 57 0.60 -13.44 24.14
CA ASN A 57 -0.13 -12.83 23.03
C ASN A 57 -0.91 -11.58 23.48
N GLU A 58 -0.20 -10.45 23.58
CA GLU A 58 -0.78 -9.14 23.92
C GLU A 58 -1.97 -8.80 23.02
N ASN A 59 -1.84 -8.97 21.70
CA ASN A 59 -2.86 -8.60 20.72
C ASN A 59 -4.20 -9.30 20.98
N GLU A 60 -4.16 -10.58 21.31
CA GLU A 60 -5.37 -11.34 21.62
C GLU A 60 -6.06 -10.83 22.89
N LEU A 61 -5.28 -10.51 23.93
CA LEU A 61 -5.79 -9.94 25.18
C LEU A 61 -6.35 -8.52 24.96
N THR A 62 -5.67 -7.69 24.17
CA THR A 62 -6.12 -6.34 23.82
C THR A 62 -7.47 -6.39 23.09
N LEU A 63 -7.63 -7.26 22.08
CA LEU A 63 -8.91 -7.48 21.41
C LEU A 63 -9.98 -8.02 22.37
N TYR A 64 -9.60 -8.82 23.35
CA TYR A 64 -10.51 -9.27 24.39
C TYR A 64 -11.01 -8.11 25.26
N GLY A 65 -10.14 -7.19 25.68
CA GLY A 65 -10.52 -5.96 26.39
C GLY A 65 -11.47 -5.08 25.56
N TYR A 66 -11.12 -4.82 24.30
CA TYR A 66 -11.98 -4.07 23.37
C TYR A 66 -13.36 -4.71 23.16
N SER A 67 -13.48 -6.04 23.25
CA SER A 67 -14.78 -6.72 23.15
C SER A 67 -15.77 -6.33 24.26
N TYR A 68 -15.29 -5.86 25.41
CA TYR A 68 -16.11 -5.29 26.49
C TYR A 68 -16.31 -3.80 26.32
N LEU A 69 -15.26 -3.09 25.90
CA LEU A 69 -15.33 -1.66 25.64
C LEU A 69 -16.40 -1.33 24.59
N TRP A 70 -16.45 -2.09 23.49
CA TRP A 70 -17.48 -1.94 22.45
C TRP A 70 -18.89 -2.32 22.88
N LYS A 71 -19.04 -3.02 24.01
CA LYS A 71 -20.33 -3.33 24.64
C LYS A 71 -20.66 -2.37 25.79
N ASP A 72 -19.92 -1.27 25.91
CA ASP A 72 -20.05 -0.28 26.99
C ASP A 72 -19.87 -0.89 28.41
N SER A 73 -19.19 -2.04 28.50
CA SER A 73 -18.89 -2.71 29.76
C SER A 73 -17.57 -2.19 30.33
N LEU A 74 -17.56 -0.91 30.72
CA LEU A 74 -16.33 -0.16 31.03
C LEU A 74 -15.51 -0.77 32.18
N ALA A 75 -16.15 -1.16 33.29
CA ALA A 75 -15.44 -1.75 34.44
C ALA A 75 -14.75 -3.08 34.08
N ASP A 76 -15.40 -3.89 33.25
CA ASP A 76 -14.88 -5.16 32.76
C ASP A 76 -13.73 -4.95 31.76
N ALA A 77 -13.86 -3.95 30.88
CA ALA A 77 -12.79 -3.56 29.96
C ALA A 77 -11.55 -3.06 30.71
N ILE A 78 -11.71 -2.16 31.68
CA ILE A 78 -10.63 -1.65 32.54
C ILE A 78 -9.92 -2.80 33.26
N ALA A 79 -10.66 -3.76 33.83
CA ALA A 79 -10.04 -4.90 34.52
C ALA A 79 -9.16 -5.77 33.60
N ILE A 80 -9.55 -5.91 32.33
CA ILE A 80 -8.74 -6.64 31.33
C ILE A 80 -7.54 -5.79 30.91
N PHE A 81 -7.70 -4.48 30.69
CA PHE A 81 -6.58 -3.60 30.36
C PHE A 81 -5.57 -3.47 31.52
N ASP A 82 -6.01 -3.52 32.77
CA ASP A 82 -5.14 -3.61 33.94
C ASP A 82 -4.31 -4.89 33.96
N LEU A 83 -4.90 -6.02 33.57
CA LEU A 83 -4.15 -7.26 33.35
C LEU A 83 -3.09 -7.04 32.27
N ILE A 84 -3.44 -6.45 31.12
CA ILE A 84 -2.50 -6.25 30.01
C ILE A 84 -1.34 -5.33 30.43
N VAL A 85 -1.60 -4.21 31.12
CA VAL A 85 -0.53 -3.34 31.63
C VAL A 85 0.38 -4.08 32.63
N THR A 86 -0.18 -4.97 33.45
CA THR A 86 0.60 -5.80 34.39
C THR A 86 1.50 -6.80 33.67
N GLU A 87 0.98 -7.45 32.63
CA GLU A 87 1.70 -8.46 31.85
C GLU A 87 2.70 -7.86 30.85
N PHE A 88 2.38 -6.68 30.32
CA PHE A 88 3.14 -5.99 29.28
C PHE A 88 3.50 -4.55 29.71
N PRO A 89 4.28 -4.35 30.80
CA PRO A 89 4.55 -3.02 31.38
C PRO A 89 5.39 -2.09 30.50
N ASN A 90 5.94 -2.59 29.40
CA ASN A 90 6.67 -1.82 28.40
C ASN A 90 5.90 -1.64 27.08
N SER A 91 4.64 -2.10 27.00
CA SER A 91 3.80 -1.89 25.83
C SER A 91 3.12 -0.54 25.89
N SER A 92 3.49 0.38 24.99
CA SER A 92 2.75 1.64 24.79
C SER A 92 1.27 1.37 24.49
N ASN A 93 0.96 0.38 23.67
CA ASN A 93 -0.40 0.04 23.27
C ASN A 93 -1.28 -0.42 24.45
N ALA A 94 -0.71 -1.12 25.43
CA ALA A 94 -1.40 -1.51 26.66
C ALA A 94 -1.87 -0.28 27.46
N TYR A 95 -0.98 0.71 27.64
CA TYR A 95 -1.33 1.96 28.31
C TYR A 95 -2.33 2.79 27.50
N ASP A 96 -2.15 2.88 26.18
CA ASP A 96 -3.09 3.58 25.29
C ASP A 96 -4.52 3.04 25.41
N SER A 97 -4.66 1.71 25.32
CA SER A 97 -5.95 1.01 25.42
C SER A 97 -6.61 1.21 26.79
N ARG A 98 -5.82 1.17 27.88
CA ARG A 98 -6.36 1.45 29.23
C ARG A 98 -6.75 2.91 29.41
N GLY A 99 -5.95 3.84 28.85
CA GLY A 99 -6.24 5.26 28.83
C GLY A 99 -7.57 5.57 28.15
N GLU A 100 -7.89 4.90 27.03
CA GLU A 100 -9.18 5.00 26.35
C GLU A 100 -10.34 4.55 27.26
N ALA A 101 -10.17 3.41 27.93
CA ALA A 101 -11.19 2.90 28.85
C ALA A 101 -11.41 3.83 30.06
N HIS A 102 -10.34 4.39 30.63
CA HIS A 102 -10.45 5.39 31.70
C HIS A 102 -11.12 6.68 31.23
N LEU A 103 -10.80 7.16 30.02
CA LEU A 103 -11.39 8.36 29.47
C LEU A 103 -12.90 8.19 29.24
N LEU A 104 -13.32 7.06 28.69
CA LEU A 104 -14.74 6.70 28.51
C LEU A 104 -15.47 6.56 29.86
N ALA A 105 -14.77 6.08 30.90
CA ALA A 105 -15.27 6.04 32.27
C ALA A 105 -15.25 7.41 32.98
N GLN A 106 -14.92 8.50 32.28
CA GLN A 106 -14.80 9.86 32.81
C GLN A 106 -13.73 10.03 33.91
N ASP A 107 -12.77 9.10 34.00
CA ASP A 107 -11.59 9.19 34.87
C ASP A 107 -10.42 9.82 34.09
N THR A 108 -10.54 11.12 33.82
CA THR A 108 -9.57 11.88 33.02
C THR A 108 -8.16 11.87 33.63
N ASN A 109 -8.04 11.80 34.96
CA ASN A 109 -6.73 11.78 35.62
C ASN A 109 -5.97 10.50 35.33
N ARG A 110 -6.62 9.33 35.44
CA ARG A 110 -5.97 8.06 35.09
C ARG A 110 -5.75 7.93 33.59
N ALA A 111 -6.68 8.40 32.78
CA ALA A 111 -6.52 8.45 31.34
C ALA A 111 -5.27 9.23 30.92
N LEU A 112 -5.07 10.44 31.47
CA LEU A 112 -3.91 11.26 31.18
C LEU A 112 -2.59 10.56 31.53
N LEU A 113 -2.50 9.96 32.72
CA LEU A 113 -1.30 9.23 33.14
C LEU A 113 -0.98 8.06 32.20
N ASP A 114 -2.00 7.35 31.73
CA ASP A 114 -1.85 6.25 30.80
C ASP A 114 -1.39 6.72 29.41
N TYR A 115 -2.00 7.77 28.86
CA TYR A 115 -1.56 8.33 27.59
C TYR A 115 -0.15 8.91 27.66
N GLU A 116 0.21 9.62 28.75
CA GLU A 116 1.57 10.12 28.96
C GLU A 116 2.58 8.98 29.04
N ARG A 117 2.24 7.89 29.73
CA ARG A 117 3.08 6.69 29.80
C ARG A 117 3.20 6.01 28.44
N SER A 118 2.12 5.93 27.70
CA SER A 118 2.08 5.40 26.33
C SER A 118 3.01 6.19 25.42
N LEU A 119 2.91 7.53 25.43
CA LEU A 119 3.75 8.42 24.62
C LEU A 119 5.22 8.39 25.04
N LEU A 120 5.51 8.21 26.34
CA LEU A 120 6.88 8.04 26.83
C LEU A 120 7.53 6.74 26.31
N LEU A 121 6.75 5.65 26.25
CA LEU A 121 7.21 4.35 25.74
C LEU A 121 7.32 4.34 24.21
N ASN A 122 6.44 5.05 23.52
CA ASN A 122 6.44 5.22 22.08
C ASN A 122 6.21 6.70 21.71
N PRO A 123 7.28 7.48 21.46
CA PRO A 123 7.17 8.87 21.03
C PRO A 123 6.44 9.08 19.70
N ASP A 124 6.24 8.01 18.92
CA ASP A 124 5.48 8.04 17.67
C ASP A 124 4.01 7.59 17.87
N ASN A 125 3.50 7.51 19.11
CA ASN A 125 2.08 7.32 19.39
C ASN A 125 1.31 8.64 19.25
N PHE A 126 0.95 8.96 18.02
CA PHE A 126 0.21 10.18 17.67
C PHE A 126 -1.20 10.24 18.25
N HIS A 127 -1.83 9.07 18.49
CA HIS A 127 -3.12 9.01 19.16
C HIS A 127 -3.02 9.51 20.60
N ALA A 128 -2.05 8.99 21.37
CA ALA A 128 -1.80 9.45 22.73
C ALA A 128 -1.49 10.94 22.78
N GLU A 129 -0.63 11.45 21.88
CA GLU A 129 -0.33 12.88 21.79
C GLU A 129 -1.60 13.73 21.55
N ASP A 130 -2.48 13.31 20.64
CA ASP A 130 -3.72 14.04 20.33
C ASP A 130 -4.72 14.02 21.48
N ILE A 131 -4.86 12.88 22.18
CA ILE A 131 -5.75 12.78 23.34
C ILE A 131 -5.22 13.58 24.52
N ILE A 132 -3.90 13.59 24.77
CA ILE A 132 -3.28 14.45 25.78
C ILE A 132 -3.57 15.93 25.49
N GLU A 133 -3.41 16.36 24.23
CA GLU A 133 -3.73 17.74 23.84
C GLU A 133 -5.22 18.04 24.08
N GLN A 134 -6.12 17.12 23.75
CA GLN A 134 -7.56 17.28 23.99
C GLN A 134 -7.91 17.33 25.48
N ILE A 135 -7.24 16.55 26.33
CA ILE A 135 -7.45 16.57 27.78
C ILE A 135 -7.00 17.91 28.37
N HIS A 136 -5.86 18.45 27.92
CA HIS A 136 -5.36 19.75 28.39
C HIS A 136 -6.16 20.93 27.84
N HIS A 137 -6.77 20.77 26.67
CA HIS A 137 -7.52 21.80 25.96
C HIS A 137 -8.90 21.30 25.54
N PRO A 138 -9.79 20.94 26.49
CA PRO A 138 -11.10 20.37 26.18
C PRO A 138 -12.02 21.32 25.40
N GLU A 139 -11.72 22.63 25.44
CA GLU A 139 -12.39 23.65 24.65
C GLU A 139 -12.03 23.61 23.15
N ARG A 140 -10.89 22.99 22.79
CA ARG A 140 -10.46 22.84 21.39
C ARG A 140 -11.19 21.69 20.75
N LYS A 141 -12.11 22.01 19.83
CA LYS A 141 -12.76 21.00 19.00
C LYS A 141 -11.78 20.47 17.95
N PRO A 142 -11.65 19.13 17.78
CA PRO A 142 -10.90 18.56 16.67
C PRO A 142 -11.46 19.04 15.33
N LEU A 143 -10.56 19.33 14.39
CA LEU A 143 -10.94 19.76 13.05
C LEU A 143 -11.65 18.61 12.33
N THR A 144 -12.77 18.92 11.68
CA THR A 144 -13.34 18.03 10.67
C THR A 144 -12.36 17.85 9.50
N VAL A 145 -12.57 16.81 8.70
CA VAL A 145 -11.79 16.58 7.47
C VAL A 145 -11.75 17.82 6.58
N ARG A 146 -12.89 18.50 6.41
CA ARG A 146 -12.99 19.73 5.61
C ARG A 146 -12.24 20.89 6.24
N GLU A 147 -12.37 21.11 7.54
CA GLU A 147 -11.65 22.17 8.25
C GLU A 147 -10.13 21.93 8.22
N LYS A 148 -9.68 20.67 8.37
CA LYS A 148 -8.26 20.32 8.25
C LYS A 148 -7.75 20.59 6.84
N TYR A 149 -8.53 20.21 5.82
CA TYR A 149 -8.19 20.43 4.41
C TYR A 149 -7.97 21.91 4.09
N GLU A 150 -8.83 22.79 4.60
CA GLU A 150 -8.79 24.24 4.33
C GLU A 150 -7.88 25.02 5.31
N LYS A 151 -7.34 24.38 6.35
CA LYS A 151 -6.53 25.04 7.37
C LYS A 151 -5.27 25.66 6.76
N VAL A 152 -4.95 26.88 7.17
CA VAL A 152 -3.72 27.59 6.83
C VAL A 152 -2.84 27.67 8.07
N TYR A 153 -1.58 27.30 7.93
CA TYR A 153 -0.53 27.48 8.93
C TYR A 153 0.40 28.63 8.52
N SER A 154 1.21 29.13 9.45
CA SER A 154 2.21 30.16 9.15
C SER A 154 3.27 29.64 8.18
N ARG A 155 3.95 30.57 7.49
CA ARG A 155 5.05 30.20 6.57
C ARG A 155 6.20 29.56 7.33
N GLU A 156 6.44 30.00 8.56
CA GLU A 156 7.45 29.49 9.46
C GLU A 156 7.16 28.03 9.85
N GLU A 157 5.91 27.72 10.21
CA GLU A 157 5.47 26.35 10.54
C GLU A 157 5.61 25.41 9.33
N TYR A 158 5.12 25.81 8.16
CA TYR A 158 5.28 25.01 6.93
C TYR A 158 6.74 24.85 6.54
N GLY A 159 7.53 25.92 6.65
CA GLY A 159 8.97 25.89 6.37
C GLY A 159 9.71 24.90 7.27
N ALA A 160 9.42 24.93 8.58
CA ALA A 160 9.98 24.02 9.57
C ALA A 160 9.58 22.56 9.32
N ASP A 161 8.32 22.32 8.95
CA ASP A 161 7.84 20.97 8.63
C ASP A 161 8.45 20.42 7.34
N LEU A 162 8.68 21.24 6.31
CA LEU A 162 9.38 20.80 5.09
C LEU A 162 10.85 20.49 5.36
N ASP A 163 11.52 21.25 6.23
CA ASP A 163 12.88 20.93 6.69
C ASP A 163 12.91 19.62 7.48
N GLN A 164 11.95 19.43 8.40
CA GLN A 164 11.81 18.20 9.16
C GLN A 164 11.57 17.00 8.24
N LEU A 165 10.65 17.10 7.28
CA LEU A 165 10.40 16.07 6.26
C LEU A 165 11.69 15.73 5.50
N GLY A 166 12.36 16.77 5.01
CA GLY A 166 13.62 16.67 4.28
C GLY A 166 14.67 15.87 5.04
N HIS A 167 14.89 16.19 6.31
CA HIS A 167 15.85 15.51 7.18
C HIS A 167 15.42 14.09 7.57
N LYS A 168 14.15 13.89 7.94
CA LYS A 168 13.63 12.59 8.38
C LYS A 168 13.71 11.54 7.28
N LEU A 169 13.38 11.90 6.04
CA LEU A 169 13.54 11.01 4.88
C LEU A 169 14.98 10.53 4.71
N LEU A 170 15.97 11.44 4.81
CA LEU A 170 17.38 11.07 4.71
C LEU A 170 17.89 10.26 5.91
N SER A 171 17.33 10.46 7.11
CA SER A 171 17.75 9.73 8.31
C SER A 171 17.14 8.33 8.42
N ILE A 172 15.92 8.14 7.91
CA ILE A 172 15.16 6.89 8.06
C ILE A 172 15.36 5.98 6.84
N HIS A 173 15.26 6.53 5.63
CA HIS A 173 15.22 5.72 4.43
C HIS A 173 16.63 5.22 4.05
N PRO A 174 16.87 3.90 3.97
CA PRO A 174 18.22 3.34 3.82
C PRO A 174 18.89 3.72 2.49
N HIS A 175 18.10 4.13 1.50
CA HIS A 175 18.56 4.45 0.14
C HIS A 175 17.97 5.75 -0.42
N ALA A 176 17.74 6.78 0.42
CA ALA A 176 17.03 8.01 0.02
C ALA A 176 17.68 8.73 -1.19
N LEU A 177 19.00 8.59 -1.34
CA LEU A 177 19.80 9.25 -2.38
C LEU A 177 20.23 8.30 -3.51
N LYS A 178 19.58 7.13 -3.65
CA LYS A 178 19.93 6.15 -4.69
C LYS A 178 19.61 6.67 -6.10
N PHE A 179 18.50 7.37 -6.26
CA PHE A 179 18.00 7.84 -7.56
C PHE A 179 18.06 9.36 -7.75
N ILE A 180 18.51 10.10 -6.73
CA ILE A 180 18.62 11.56 -6.73
C ILE A 180 19.89 11.98 -6.00
N THR A 181 20.59 13.02 -6.49
CA THR A 181 21.76 13.52 -5.76
C THR A 181 21.33 14.34 -4.53
N LYS A 182 22.21 14.43 -3.53
CA LYS A 182 21.94 15.24 -2.33
C LYS A 182 21.63 16.70 -2.68
N GLU A 183 22.34 17.26 -3.66
CA GLU A 183 22.11 18.63 -4.13
C GLU A 183 20.72 18.79 -4.77
N GLN A 184 20.35 17.88 -5.69
CA GLN A 184 19.04 17.90 -6.34
C GLN A 184 17.90 17.75 -5.32
N TYR A 185 18.08 16.87 -4.33
CA TYR A 185 17.12 16.64 -3.26
C TYR A 185 16.86 17.91 -2.44
N TRP A 186 17.91 18.54 -1.91
CA TRP A 186 17.74 19.79 -1.14
C TRP A 186 17.29 20.97 -2.00
N LYS A 187 17.66 20.99 -3.28
CA LYS A 187 17.10 21.97 -4.23
C LYS A 187 15.59 21.81 -4.38
N ASN A 188 15.08 20.58 -4.46
CA ASN A 188 13.64 20.31 -4.48
C ASN A 188 12.97 20.77 -3.18
N VAL A 189 13.51 20.40 -2.00
CA VAL A 189 12.97 20.85 -0.70
C VAL A 189 12.89 22.38 -0.62
N ASN A 190 13.98 23.08 -0.95
CA ASN A 190 14.01 24.55 -0.91
C ASN A 190 13.09 25.20 -1.94
N TYR A 191 12.97 24.59 -3.12
CA TYR A 191 12.02 25.06 -4.13
C TYR A 191 10.58 24.95 -3.62
N ARG A 192 10.18 23.81 -3.03
CA ARG A 192 8.84 23.66 -2.45
C ARG A 192 8.57 24.63 -1.30
N LYS A 193 9.56 24.90 -0.44
CA LYS A 193 9.48 25.96 0.59
C LYS A 193 9.21 27.34 -0.02
N SER A 194 9.84 27.67 -1.15
CA SER A 194 9.66 28.96 -1.82
C SER A 194 8.26 29.18 -2.42
N LEU A 195 7.50 28.09 -2.63
CA LEU A 195 6.12 28.14 -3.14
C LEU A 195 5.10 28.42 -2.03
N ILE A 196 5.49 28.31 -0.76
CA ILE A 196 4.59 28.54 0.38
C ILE A 196 4.25 30.03 0.49
N THR A 197 2.95 30.32 0.54
CA THR A 197 2.40 31.67 0.67
C THR A 197 1.65 31.82 1.99
N ALA A 198 1.15 33.04 2.28
CA ALA A 198 0.34 33.28 3.47
C ALA A 198 -1.07 32.67 3.38
N THR A 199 -1.46 32.18 2.19
CA THR A 199 -2.77 31.58 1.93
C THR A 199 -2.68 30.10 1.59
N THR A 200 -1.50 29.50 1.70
CA THR A 200 -1.30 28.07 1.39
C THR A 200 -2.06 27.22 2.42
N THR A 201 -3.01 26.45 1.92
CA THR A 201 -3.80 25.50 2.70
C THR A 201 -3.00 24.23 3.02
N TYR A 202 -3.44 23.47 4.01
CA TYR A 202 -2.88 22.17 4.37
C TYR A 202 -2.84 21.21 3.18
N ALA A 203 -3.88 21.23 2.33
CA ALA A 203 -3.95 20.41 1.13
C ALA A 203 -2.84 20.78 0.11
N GLU A 204 -2.63 22.07 -0.16
CA GLU A 204 -1.53 22.52 -1.03
C GLU A 204 -0.15 22.20 -0.43
N PHE A 205 -0.01 22.33 0.90
CA PHE A 205 1.19 21.91 1.61
C PHE A 205 1.47 20.41 1.46
N ALA A 206 0.45 19.55 1.61
CA ALA A 206 0.59 18.10 1.44
C ALA A 206 1.02 17.73 0.00
N TRP A 207 0.54 18.47 -1.01
CA TRP A 207 1.02 18.34 -2.38
C TRP A 207 2.53 18.60 -2.47
N HIS A 208 3.02 19.69 -1.86
CA HIS A 208 4.45 19.97 -1.80
C HIS A 208 5.27 18.88 -1.09
N CYS A 209 4.75 18.29 -0.01
CA CYS A 209 5.38 17.16 0.65
C CYS A 209 5.49 15.93 -0.27
N ASN A 210 4.45 15.64 -1.06
CA ASN A 210 4.45 14.53 -2.02
C ASN A 210 5.52 14.68 -3.10
N ALA A 211 5.81 15.88 -3.58
CA ALA A 211 6.93 16.11 -4.49
C ALA A 211 8.30 15.84 -3.86
N ILE A 212 8.47 16.13 -2.56
CA ILE A 212 9.71 15.81 -1.85
C ILE A 212 9.84 14.29 -1.68
N ILE A 213 8.76 13.64 -1.23
CA ILE A 213 8.71 12.19 -1.03
C ILE A 213 8.98 11.45 -2.34
N ALA A 214 8.26 11.78 -3.42
CA ALA A 214 8.39 11.12 -4.71
C ALA A 214 9.81 11.25 -5.30
N SER A 215 10.52 12.35 -5.00
CA SER A 215 11.86 12.61 -5.54
C SER A 215 12.93 11.59 -5.14
N ILE A 216 12.73 10.84 -4.05
CA ILE A 216 13.68 9.79 -3.63
C ILE A 216 13.60 8.52 -4.50
N GLY A 217 12.54 8.37 -5.31
CA GLY A 217 12.35 7.21 -6.20
C GLY A 217 12.04 5.90 -5.48
N CYS A 218 11.21 5.96 -4.43
CA CYS A 218 10.76 4.82 -3.65
C CYS A 218 9.24 4.67 -3.75
N SER A 219 8.75 3.47 -4.09
CA SER A 219 7.31 3.18 -4.09
C SER A 219 6.74 2.86 -2.71
N HIS A 220 7.58 2.74 -1.67
CA HIS A 220 7.18 2.35 -0.30
C HIS A 220 7.27 3.48 0.74
N THR A 221 7.52 4.71 0.29
CA THR A 221 7.50 5.92 1.12
C THR A 221 6.35 6.82 0.64
N ALA A 222 5.45 7.20 1.54
CA ALA A 222 4.25 7.98 1.24
C ALA A 222 3.75 8.74 2.47
N SER A 223 2.94 9.80 2.27
CA SER A 223 2.21 10.43 3.36
C SER A 223 0.94 9.63 3.73
N SER A 224 0.63 9.62 5.03
CA SER A 224 -0.53 9.06 5.77
C SER A 224 -1.20 7.75 5.30
N THR A 225 -0.37 6.70 5.21
CA THR A 225 -0.65 5.25 5.39
C THR A 225 -1.21 4.42 4.22
N MET A 226 -0.31 3.56 3.72
CA MET A 226 -0.41 2.60 2.60
C MET A 226 -0.53 3.18 1.19
N GLN A 227 0.26 2.58 0.28
CA GLN A 227 0.34 2.80 -1.17
C GLN A 227 -1.00 2.70 -1.95
N ASN A 228 -2.11 2.46 -1.26
CA ASN A 228 -3.42 2.18 -1.84
C ASN A 228 -4.53 3.14 -1.38
N ALA A 229 -4.25 4.05 -0.44
CA ALA A 229 -5.20 5.09 -0.05
C ALA A 229 -4.41 6.36 0.28
N TYR A 230 -4.30 7.27 -0.68
CA TYR A 230 -3.88 8.64 -0.39
C TYR A 230 -4.96 9.26 0.51
N HIS A 231 -4.79 9.15 1.83
CA HIS A 231 -5.75 9.66 2.80
C HIS A 231 -5.97 11.16 2.59
N GLU A 232 -4.97 11.89 2.08
CA GLU A 232 -5.12 13.29 1.70
C GLU A 232 -6.12 13.47 0.55
N TYR A 233 -6.17 12.55 -0.41
CA TYR A 233 -7.15 12.60 -1.50
C TYR A 233 -8.57 12.31 -1.00
N ALA A 234 -8.71 11.52 0.08
CA ALA A 234 -9.98 11.35 0.76
C ALA A 234 -10.43 12.62 1.51
N LEU A 235 -9.54 13.58 1.77
CA LEU A 235 -9.90 14.88 2.34
C LEU A 235 -10.55 15.82 1.32
N LEU A 236 -10.37 15.57 0.02
CA LEU A 236 -10.84 16.42 -1.06
C LEU A 236 -12.38 16.46 -1.07
N PRO A 237 -13.03 17.63 -0.88
CA PRO A 237 -14.47 17.75 -1.00
C PRO A 237 -14.97 17.31 -2.37
N LEU A 238 -16.13 16.64 -2.41
CA LEU A 238 -16.72 16.11 -3.65
C LEU A 238 -16.84 17.19 -4.73
N GLU A 239 -17.25 18.40 -4.36
CA GLU A 239 -17.41 19.53 -5.28
C GLU A 239 -16.10 20.01 -5.92
N LYS A 240 -14.94 19.64 -5.37
CA LYS A 240 -13.61 19.98 -5.88
C LYS A 240 -12.99 18.86 -6.73
N MET A 241 -13.59 17.66 -6.78
CA MET A 241 -13.07 16.55 -7.58
C MET A 241 -13.22 16.81 -9.10
N PHE A 242 -12.33 16.22 -9.89
CA PHE A 242 -12.42 16.31 -11.35
C PHE A 242 -13.69 15.60 -11.86
N PRO A 243 -14.57 16.27 -12.63
CA PRO A 243 -15.94 15.81 -12.87
C PRO A 243 -16.11 14.97 -14.15
N LEU A 244 -15.07 14.23 -14.55
CA LEU A 244 -15.06 13.29 -15.67
C LEU A 244 -14.25 12.06 -15.28
N ARG A 245 -14.57 10.89 -15.82
CA ARG A 245 -13.64 9.75 -15.78
C ARG A 245 -12.74 9.83 -17.00
N VAL A 246 -11.43 9.88 -16.77
CA VAL A 246 -10.43 9.99 -17.83
C VAL A 246 -9.40 8.86 -17.76
N ARG A 247 -8.76 8.58 -18.89
CA ARG A 247 -7.67 7.61 -18.98
C ARG A 247 -6.55 8.15 -19.85
N LEU A 248 -5.32 8.05 -19.35
CA LEU A 248 -4.09 8.33 -20.07
C LEU A 248 -3.65 7.06 -20.81
N VAL A 249 -3.67 7.12 -22.14
CA VAL A 249 -3.26 6.03 -23.05
C VAL A 249 -2.33 6.63 -24.11
N ALA A 250 -1.15 6.03 -24.34
CA ALA A 250 -0.16 6.51 -25.32
C ALA A 250 0.09 8.04 -25.24
N ALA A 251 0.31 8.55 -24.02
CA ALA A 251 0.51 9.97 -23.69
C ALA A 251 -0.65 10.93 -24.01
N LYS A 252 -1.84 10.41 -24.34
CA LYS A 252 -3.06 11.18 -24.60
C LYS A 252 -4.12 10.94 -23.54
N LEU A 253 -4.80 12.00 -23.14
CA LEU A 253 -5.83 11.95 -22.10
C LEU A 253 -7.22 11.87 -22.74
N TYR A 254 -7.91 10.75 -22.54
CA TYR A 254 -9.23 10.49 -23.12
C TYR A 254 -10.34 10.51 -22.07
N VAL A 255 -11.51 11.00 -22.45
CA VAL A 255 -12.75 10.82 -21.67
C VAL A 255 -13.23 9.37 -21.83
N VAL A 256 -13.39 8.65 -20.73
CA VAL A 256 -13.93 7.27 -20.70
C VAL A 256 -15.32 7.17 -20.07
N ASP A 257 -15.72 8.17 -19.27
CA ASP A 257 -17.11 8.40 -18.87
C ASP A 257 -17.31 9.91 -18.69
N PRO A 258 -18.21 10.54 -19.47
CA PRO A 258 -18.50 11.96 -19.33
C PRO A 258 -19.23 12.30 -18.01
N MET A 259 -19.68 11.31 -17.24
CA MET A 259 -20.36 11.47 -15.96
C MET A 259 -21.57 12.43 -16.09
N ASN A 260 -21.64 13.47 -15.24
CA ASN A 260 -22.69 14.48 -15.31
C ASN A 260 -22.47 15.55 -16.40
N ASN A 261 -21.49 15.36 -17.29
CA ASN A 261 -21.14 16.26 -18.39
C ASN A 261 -21.41 15.64 -19.78
N ALA A 262 -22.29 14.64 -19.88
CA ALA A 262 -22.63 13.97 -21.15
C ALA A 262 -23.23 14.90 -22.22
N ASP A 263 -23.76 16.06 -21.83
CA ASP A 263 -24.22 17.13 -22.74
C ASP A 263 -23.08 18.01 -23.28
N ARG A 264 -21.85 17.85 -22.76
CA ARG A 264 -20.69 18.72 -23.05
C ARG A 264 -19.53 17.96 -23.68
N VAL A 265 -19.29 16.74 -23.22
CA VAL A 265 -18.24 15.86 -23.73
C VAL A 265 -18.76 14.46 -24.01
N ALA A 266 -18.10 13.78 -24.94
CA ALA A 266 -18.40 12.43 -25.35
C ALA A 266 -17.29 11.48 -24.90
N VAL A 267 -17.62 10.19 -24.76
CA VAL A 267 -16.63 9.13 -24.63
C VAL A 267 -15.67 9.20 -25.83
N LYS A 268 -14.37 8.97 -25.59
CA LYS A 268 -13.25 9.05 -26.54
C LYS A 268 -12.82 10.47 -26.92
N ASP A 269 -13.46 11.52 -26.41
CA ASP A 269 -12.93 12.88 -26.57
C ASP A 269 -11.48 12.96 -26.04
N GLU A 270 -10.54 13.41 -26.87
CA GLU A 270 -9.14 13.69 -26.49
C GLU A 270 -9.05 15.08 -25.85
N ILE A 271 -8.66 15.15 -24.58
CA ILE A 271 -8.46 16.41 -23.86
C ILE A 271 -7.04 16.91 -24.16
N LEU A 272 -6.97 18.13 -24.72
CA LEU A 272 -5.71 18.79 -25.06
C LEU A 272 -5.23 19.74 -23.97
N ARG A 273 -6.17 20.40 -23.27
CA ARG A 273 -5.87 21.34 -22.18
C ARG A 273 -6.88 21.23 -21.06
N ILE A 274 -6.43 21.48 -19.82
CA ILE A 274 -7.29 21.67 -18.64
C ILE A 274 -6.86 22.97 -17.97
N ASN A 275 -7.81 23.88 -17.70
CA ASN A 275 -7.59 25.21 -17.13
C ASN A 275 -6.45 25.98 -17.83
N GLY A 276 -6.39 25.87 -19.15
CA GLY A 276 -5.35 26.54 -19.95
C GLY A 276 -3.95 25.93 -19.84
N ILE A 277 -3.76 24.75 -19.25
CA ILE A 277 -2.48 24.02 -19.26
C ILE A 277 -2.61 22.82 -20.20
N GLU A 278 -1.61 22.62 -21.07
CA GLU A 278 -1.53 21.45 -21.96
C GLU A 278 -1.42 20.17 -21.16
N THR A 279 -2.11 19.11 -21.58
CA THR A 279 -2.13 17.84 -20.84
C THR A 279 -0.75 17.23 -20.68
N THR A 280 0.15 17.37 -21.66
CA THR A 280 1.55 16.92 -21.56
C THR A 280 2.31 17.62 -20.42
N LYS A 281 2.22 18.95 -20.32
CA LYS A 281 2.84 19.73 -19.25
C LYS A 281 2.22 19.43 -17.89
N LEU A 282 0.90 19.33 -17.84
CA LEU A 282 0.16 18.98 -16.63
C LEU A 282 0.56 17.61 -16.09
N LEU A 283 0.64 16.59 -16.95
CA LEU A 283 1.02 15.24 -16.55
C LEU A 283 2.47 15.16 -16.07
N SER A 284 3.38 15.93 -16.68
CA SER A 284 4.75 16.05 -16.19
C SER A 284 4.80 16.57 -14.75
N ASP A 285 4.03 17.62 -14.44
CA ASP A 285 3.94 18.16 -13.07
C ASP A 285 3.31 17.13 -12.11
N VAL A 286 2.18 16.53 -12.48
CA VAL A 286 1.53 15.50 -11.64
C VAL A 286 2.48 14.35 -11.33
N PHE A 287 3.29 13.90 -12.30
CA PHE A 287 4.21 12.78 -12.12
C PHE A 287 5.38 13.12 -11.17
N GLU A 288 5.71 14.39 -10.96
CA GLU A 288 6.69 14.78 -9.92
C GLU A 288 6.21 14.48 -8.50
N HIS A 289 4.90 14.31 -8.31
CA HIS A 289 4.25 14.13 -7.02
C HIS A 289 3.83 12.67 -6.76
N LEU A 290 4.06 11.77 -7.71
CA LEU A 290 3.73 10.35 -7.60
C LEU A 290 4.95 9.52 -7.21
N PRO A 291 4.98 8.89 -6.02
CA PRO A 291 6.04 7.98 -5.62
C PRO A 291 6.08 6.78 -6.56
N SER A 292 7.27 6.41 -7.05
CA SER A 292 7.47 5.26 -7.92
C SER A 292 8.91 4.77 -7.77
N GLN A 293 9.11 3.46 -7.82
CA GLN A 293 10.43 2.85 -7.76
C GLN A 293 11.26 3.41 -8.92
N ALA A 294 12.43 3.98 -8.61
CA ALA A 294 13.34 4.59 -9.60
C ALA A 294 12.69 5.63 -10.55
N ASN A 295 11.55 6.22 -10.18
CA ASN A 295 10.76 7.09 -11.05
C ASN A 295 10.26 6.43 -12.36
N ILE A 296 9.98 5.12 -12.34
CA ILE A 296 9.42 4.40 -13.49
C ILE A 296 8.09 5.04 -13.93
N GLN A 297 8.02 5.42 -15.21
CA GLN A 297 6.93 6.25 -15.76
C GLN A 297 5.64 5.45 -15.99
N THR A 298 5.74 4.18 -16.36
CA THR A 298 4.57 3.30 -16.55
C THR A 298 3.79 3.15 -15.24
N ASN A 299 4.48 3.01 -14.11
CA ASN A 299 3.83 2.99 -12.79
C ASN A 299 3.14 4.31 -12.46
N LYS A 300 3.77 5.46 -12.72
CA LYS A 300 3.15 6.77 -12.53
C LYS A 300 1.91 6.96 -13.39
N ARG A 301 1.92 6.48 -14.64
CA ARG A 301 0.74 6.45 -15.52
C ARG A 301 -0.38 5.60 -14.94
N GLN A 302 -0.08 4.41 -14.41
CA GLN A 302 -1.09 3.55 -13.79
C GLN A 302 -1.68 4.17 -12.50
N GLN A 303 -0.84 4.80 -11.68
CA GLN A 303 -1.30 5.58 -10.52
C GLN A 303 -2.18 6.75 -10.94
N PHE A 304 -1.81 7.51 -11.99
CA PHE A 304 -2.64 8.58 -12.53
C PHE A 304 -3.99 8.06 -13.00
N ASN A 305 -4.02 6.98 -13.79
CA ASN A 305 -5.26 6.36 -14.25
C ASN A 305 -6.16 5.90 -13.09
N THR A 306 -5.56 5.60 -11.93
CA THR A 306 -6.30 5.26 -10.72
C THR A 306 -6.79 6.50 -9.97
N TYR A 307 -5.96 7.53 -9.79
CA TYR A 307 -6.23 8.63 -8.85
C TYR A 307 -6.45 10.00 -9.51
N PHE A 308 -6.64 10.07 -10.83
CA PHE A 308 -6.78 11.33 -11.58
C PHE A 308 -7.80 12.30 -10.95
N ALA A 309 -8.89 11.77 -10.38
CA ALA A 309 -10.01 12.56 -9.86
C ALA A 309 -9.60 13.48 -8.72
N ALA A 310 -8.58 13.07 -7.96
CA ALA A 310 -7.95 13.87 -6.91
C ALA A 310 -6.68 14.57 -7.40
N LEU A 311 -5.82 13.88 -8.17
CA LEU A 311 -4.55 14.43 -8.67
C LEU A 311 -4.72 15.72 -9.48
N LEU A 312 -5.71 15.75 -10.38
CA LEU A 312 -5.96 16.92 -11.23
C LEU A 312 -6.31 18.17 -10.40
N PRO A 313 -7.26 18.14 -9.45
CA PRO A 313 -7.50 19.25 -8.54
C PRO A 313 -6.25 19.76 -7.81
N TYR A 314 -5.41 18.88 -7.27
CA TYR A 314 -4.17 19.26 -6.59
C TYR A 314 -3.20 20.00 -7.51
N ALA A 315 -3.00 19.50 -8.73
CA ALA A 315 -2.12 20.13 -9.72
C ALA A 315 -2.56 21.55 -10.14
N PHE A 316 -3.81 21.92 -9.90
CA PHE A 316 -4.35 23.25 -10.20
C PHE A 316 -4.54 24.16 -8.98
N GLY A 317 -4.02 23.81 -7.81
CA GLY A 317 -4.25 24.60 -6.59
C GLY A 317 -5.72 24.59 -6.16
N LEU A 318 -6.39 23.43 -6.32
CA LEU A 318 -7.72 23.15 -5.78
C LEU A 318 -8.83 24.08 -6.31
N PRO A 319 -8.95 24.22 -7.66
CA PRO A 319 -9.87 25.15 -8.28
C PRO A 319 -11.33 24.79 -7.97
N THR A 320 -12.23 25.77 -8.07
CA THR A 320 -13.67 25.57 -7.89
C THR A 320 -14.41 25.17 -9.17
N SER A 321 -13.74 25.23 -10.33
CA SER A 321 -14.28 24.79 -11.61
C SER A 321 -13.17 24.36 -12.57
N PHE A 322 -13.53 23.51 -13.53
CA PHE A 322 -12.62 23.06 -14.58
C PHE A 322 -13.13 23.51 -15.95
N GLU A 323 -12.19 23.89 -16.80
CA GLU A 323 -12.41 24.17 -18.21
C GLU A 323 -11.46 23.30 -19.03
N ILE A 324 -11.95 22.69 -20.11
CA ILE A 324 -11.16 21.81 -20.96
C ILE A 324 -11.20 22.23 -22.42
N VAL A 325 -10.14 21.96 -23.17
CA VAL A 325 -10.13 22.04 -24.63
C VAL A 325 -10.03 20.62 -25.18
N VAL A 326 -10.95 20.27 -26.09
CA VAL A 326 -11.05 18.93 -26.67
C VAL A 326 -10.66 18.97 -28.14
N HIS A 327 -9.91 17.97 -28.60
CA HIS A 327 -9.51 17.85 -29.99
C HIS A 327 -10.74 17.85 -30.92
N GLY A 328 -10.70 18.66 -31.97
CA GLY A 328 -11.78 18.77 -32.95
C GLY A 328 -13.03 19.55 -32.49
N LYS A 329 -13.07 20.05 -31.24
CA LYS A 329 -14.15 20.92 -30.75
C LYS A 329 -13.71 22.38 -30.69
N ALA A 330 -14.61 23.28 -31.07
CA ALA A 330 -14.33 24.71 -31.06
C ALA A 330 -14.45 25.28 -29.63
N GLY A 331 -13.41 25.99 -29.19
CA GLY A 331 -13.42 26.71 -27.93
C GLY A 331 -13.24 25.83 -26.69
N ALA A 332 -13.28 26.49 -25.53
CA ALA A 332 -13.11 25.86 -24.24
C ALA A 332 -14.47 25.45 -23.66
N ILE A 333 -14.51 24.28 -23.01
CA ILE A 333 -15.71 23.67 -22.45
C ILE A 333 -15.61 23.75 -20.92
N LYS A 334 -16.42 24.61 -20.31
CA LYS A 334 -16.56 24.64 -18.86
C LYS A 334 -17.28 23.37 -18.40
N LEU A 335 -16.74 22.65 -17.43
CA LEU A 335 -17.34 21.46 -16.84
C LEU A 335 -18.30 21.81 -15.68
N ARG A 336 -19.27 20.94 -15.42
CA ARG A 336 -20.14 20.99 -14.24
C ARG A 336 -19.38 20.46 -13.04
N THR A 337 -19.70 20.97 -11.86
CA THR A 337 -19.23 20.45 -10.57
C THR A 337 -19.55 18.96 -10.43
N ALA A 338 -18.62 18.18 -9.86
CA ALA A 338 -18.82 16.76 -9.65
C ALA A 338 -20.01 16.51 -8.71
N LYS A 339 -20.85 15.53 -9.07
CA LYS A 339 -22.00 15.08 -8.26
C LYS A 339 -21.79 13.71 -7.61
N LYS A 340 -20.76 12.98 -8.04
CA LYS A 340 -20.34 11.68 -7.52
C LYS A 340 -18.84 11.53 -7.73
N VAL A 341 -18.19 10.73 -6.88
CA VAL A 341 -16.80 10.33 -7.08
C VAL A 341 -16.72 9.45 -8.34
N ALA A 342 -15.66 9.61 -9.14
CA ALA A 342 -15.40 8.68 -10.24
C ALA A 342 -15.06 7.30 -9.66
N THR A 343 -15.92 6.32 -9.91
CA THR A 343 -15.76 4.92 -9.53
C THR A 343 -15.30 4.10 -10.73
N GLU A 344 -14.85 2.85 -10.52
CA GLU A 344 -14.28 1.96 -11.57
C GLU A 344 -12.98 2.50 -12.18
N LEU A 345 -11.93 2.48 -11.37
CA LEU A 345 -10.61 3.02 -11.68
C LEU A 345 -9.67 1.99 -12.34
N TYR A 346 -10.15 0.75 -12.49
CA TYR A 346 -9.42 -0.38 -13.09
C TYR A 346 -9.81 -0.59 -14.55
N ASP A 347 -8.98 -1.33 -15.28
CA ASP A 347 -9.26 -1.72 -16.66
C ASP A 347 -10.39 -2.77 -16.71
N PRO A 348 -11.57 -2.44 -17.27
CA PRO A 348 -12.70 -3.35 -17.31
C PRO A 348 -12.52 -4.50 -18.31
N SER A 349 -11.48 -4.47 -19.15
CA SER A 349 -11.13 -5.59 -20.04
C SER A 349 -10.46 -6.75 -19.29
N ILE A 350 -9.86 -6.49 -18.13
CA ILE A 350 -9.20 -7.51 -17.32
C ILE A 350 -10.21 -8.11 -16.34
N ARG A 351 -10.38 -9.43 -16.41
CA ARG A 351 -11.29 -10.17 -15.55
C ARG A 351 -10.72 -10.26 -14.13
N SER A 352 -11.53 -9.89 -13.13
CA SER A 352 -11.17 -10.09 -11.73
C SER A 352 -11.26 -11.56 -11.31
N CYS A 353 -10.40 -11.94 -10.36
CA CYS A 353 -10.31 -13.28 -9.82
C CYS A 353 -10.86 -13.35 -8.40
N ALA A 354 -11.49 -14.48 -8.06
CA ALA A 354 -11.81 -14.77 -6.67
C ALA A 354 -10.50 -14.93 -5.88
N LYS A 355 -10.32 -14.15 -4.82
CA LYS A 355 -9.07 -14.08 -4.05
C LYS A 355 -7.85 -13.79 -4.94
N ASP A 356 -7.97 -13.03 -6.02
CA ASP A 356 -6.83 -12.68 -6.88
C ASP A 356 -6.13 -13.87 -7.57
N LEU A 357 -6.74 -15.06 -7.57
CA LEU A 357 -6.18 -16.31 -8.11
C LEU A 357 -7.18 -16.98 -9.08
N CYS A 358 -6.76 -17.26 -10.32
CA CYS A 358 -7.56 -18.01 -11.29
C CYS A 358 -6.73 -18.95 -12.16
N LEU A 359 -7.35 -20.06 -12.57
CA LEU A 359 -6.92 -20.84 -13.72
C LEU A 359 -8.03 -20.81 -14.78
N GLU A 360 -7.69 -20.37 -15.98
CA GLU A 360 -8.58 -20.40 -17.15
C GLU A 360 -8.01 -21.37 -18.19
N GLU A 361 -8.73 -22.47 -18.43
CA GLU A 361 -8.41 -23.42 -19.50
C GLU A 361 -8.87 -22.81 -20.85
N ILE A 362 -7.94 -22.52 -21.75
CA ILE A 362 -8.23 -21.79 -23.00
C ILE A 362 -8.60 -22.75 -24.12
N ASP A 363 -7.75 -23.75 -24.33
CA ASP A 363 -7.94 -24.81 -25.32
C ASP A 363 -7.18 -26.06 -24.84
N ARG A 364 -7.06 -27.09 -25.68
CA ARG A 364 -6.38 -28.35 -25.31
C ARG A 364 -4.88 -28.19 -25.04
N ASN A 365 -4.27 -27.08 -25.45
CA ASN A 365 -2.83 -26.87 -25.40
C ASN A 365 -2.43 -25.73 -24.45
N SER A 366 -3.34 -24.83 -24.12
CA SER A 366 -3.01 -23.57 -23.43
C SER A 366 -3.92 -23.30 -22.23
N ALA A 367 -3.33 -22.78 -21.16
CA ALA A 367 -4.05 -22.27 -20.01
C ALA A 367 -3.47 -20.92 -19.55
N VAL A 368 -4.31 -20.12 -18.87
CA VAL A 368 -3.91 -18.85 -18.25
C VAL A 368 -4.03 -18.99 -16.74
N LEU A 369 -2.91 -18.82 -16.05
CA LEU A 369 -2.79 -18.73 -14.60
C LEU A 369 -2.71 -17.26 -14.21
N THR A 370 -3.75 -16.71 -13.60
CA THR A 370 -3.74 -15.33 -13.10
C THR A 370 -3.34 -15.32 -11.63
N ILE A 371 -2.30 -14.55 -11.31
CA ILE A 371 -1.87 -14.23 -9.95
C ILE A 371 -1.89 -12.71 -9.81
N ALA A 372 -3.03 -12.15 -9.41
CA ALA A 372 -3.23 -10.70 -9.31
C ALA A 372 -2.71 -10.10 -7.99
N SER A 373 -2.18 -10.93 -7.07
CA SER A 373 -1.56 -10.48 -5.82
C SER A 373 -0.63 -11.55 -5.26
N PHE A 374 0.51 -11.15 -4.69
CA PHE A 374 1.36 -12.02 -3.86
C PHE A 374 1.12 -11.81 -2.35
N ASN A 375 0.07 -11.10 -1.95
CA ASN A 375 -0.25 -10.77 -0.55
C ASN A 375 -0.75 -11.99 0.27
N TYR A 376 0.09 -13.02 0.36
CA TYR A 376 -0.16 -14.33 0.92
C TYR A 376 1.01 -14.71 1.85
N TYR A 377 1.04 -14.10 3.03
CA TYR A 377 2.12 -14.27 4.01
C TYR A 377 2.01 -15.57 4.82
N GLU A 378 3.16 -16.07 5.28
CA GLU A 378 3.28 -17.33 6.04
C GLU A 378 2.40 -17.35 7.30
N TRP A 379 2.28 -16.22 8.00
CA TRP A 379 1.45 -16.06 9.20
C TRP A 379 -0.06 -15.95 8.92
N GLY A 380 -0.49 -16.03 7.66
CA GLY A 380 -1.87 -15.87 7.24
C GLY A 380 -2.24 -16.79 6.09
N GLU A 381 -2.54 -16.21 4.94
CA GLU A 381 -3.18 -16.89 3.81
C GLU A 381 -2.21 -17.70 2.93
N PHE A 382 -0.91 -17.79 3.23
CA PHE A 382 0.03 -18.58 2.42
C PHE A 382 -0.41 -20.03 2.13
N PRO A 383 -1.02 -20.79 3.07
CA PRO A 383 -1.55 -22.11 2.77
C PRO A 383 -2.60 -22.14 1.65
N VAL A 384 -3.40 -21.07 1.50
CA VAL A 384 -4.39 -20.93 0.42
C VAL A 384 -3.69 -20.78 -0.93
N PHE A 385 -2.69 -19.89 -1.00
CA PHE A 385 -1.88 -19.71 -2.20
C PHE A 385 -1.17 -21.01 -2.61
N ARG A 386 -0.50 -21.66 -1.65
CA ARG A 386 0.20 -22.93 -1.88
C ARG A 386 -0.75 -23.99 -2.43
N ALA A 387 -1.90 -24.20 -1.79
CA ALA A 387 -2.88 -25.18 -2.24
C ALA A 387 -3.42 -24.88 -3.64
N PHE A 388 -3.64 -23.60 -3.95
CA PHE A 388 -4.07 -23.17 -5.28
C PHE A 388 -3.00 -23.43 -6.35
N VAL A 389 -1.74 -23.04 -6.12
CA VAL A 389 -0.65 -23.29 -7.07
C VAL A 389 -0.42 -24.79 -7.24
N ASP A 390 -0.36 -25.56 -6.15
CA ASP A 390 -0.15 -27.01 -6.22
C ASP A 390 -1.26 -27.73 -6.99
N SER A 391 -2.52 -27.35 -6.76
CA SER A 391 -3.66 -27.93 -7.51
C SER A 391 -3.66 -27.50 -8.97
N THR A 392 -3.33 -26.24 -9.25
CA THR A 392 -3.21 -25.71 -10.61
C THR A 392 -2.12 -26.44 -11.40
N MET A 393 -0.93 -26.58 -10.83
CA MET A 393 0.18 -27.27 -11.51
C MET A 393 -0.11 -28.76 -11.73
N LYS A 394 -0.87 -29.41 -10.83
CA LYS A 394 -1.40 -30.76 -11.06
C LYS A 394 -2.36 -30.81 -12.25
N VAL A 395 -3.26 -29.83 -12.38
CA VAL A 395 -4.18 -29.73 -13.53
C VAL A 395 -3.39 -29.54 -14.82
N VAL A 396 -2.48 -28.55 -14.86
CA VAL A 396 -1.61 -28.24 -16.01
C VAL A 396 -0.87 -29.49 -16.49
N ARG A 397 -0.28 -30.24 -15.57
CA ARG A 397 0.41 -31.50 -15.88
C ARG A 397 -0.55 -32.59 -16.38
N SER A 398 -1.69 -32.78 -15.72
CA SER A 398 -2.66 -33.83 -16.08
C SER A 398 -3.27 -33.62 -17.46
N LYS A 399 -3.50 -32.36 -17.83
CA LYS A 399 -4.05 -31.94 -19.13
C LYS A 399 -2.97 -31.82 -20.21
N LYS A 400 -1.70 -31.82 -19.81
CA LYS A 400 -0.52 -31.65 -20.67
C LYS A 400 -0.59 -30.33 -21.45
N TYR A 401 -0.96 -29.25 -20.77
CA TYR A 401 -0.88 -27.91 -21.37
C TYR A 401 0.59 -27.63 -21.72
N ARG A 402 0.82 -27.28 -22.98
CA ARG A 402 2.14 -27.00 -23.53
C ARG A 402 2.47 -25.51 -23.46
N ASN A 403 1.44 -24.66 -23.32
CA ASN A 403 1.58 -23.23 -23.10
C ASN A 403 0.90 -22.85 -21.77
N LEU A 404 1.64 -22.17 -20.91
CA LEU A 404 1.12 -21.59 -19.68
C LEU A 404 1.39 -20.09 -19.71
N ILE A 405 0.32 -19.31 -19.77
CA ILE A 405 0.38 -17.86 -19.65
C ILE A 405 0.18 -17.51 -18.18
N ILE A 406 1.16 -16.84 -17.56
CA ILE A 406 1.08 -16.34 -16.20
C ILE A 406 0.77 -14.84 -16.25
N ASP A 407 -0.44 -14.47 -15.86
CA ASP A 407 -0.90 -13.07 -15.87
C ASP A 407 -0.65 -12.43 -14.50
N LEU A 408 0.25 -11.44 -14.48
CA LEU A 408 0.70 -10.70 -13.31
C LEU A 408 0.32 -9.21 -13.39
N ARG A 409 -0.50 -8.81 -14.36
CA ARG A 409 -0.99 -7.44 -14.44
C ARG A 409 -1.78 -7.09 -13.18
N TYR A 410 -1.69 -5.85 -12.73
CA TYR A 410 -2.25 -5.37 -11.44
C TYR A 410 -1.63 -5.96 -10.17
N ASN A 411 -0.67 -6.89 -10.24
CA ASN A 411 -0.07 -7.49 -9.06
C ASN A 411 0.94 -6.56 -8.37
N ARG A 412 0.53 -5.91 -7.28
CA ARG A 412 1.35 -4.97 -6.50
C ARG A 412 2.38 -5.62 -5.57
N GLY A 413 2.50 -6.95 -5.58
CA GLY A 413 3.45 -7.72 -4.78
C GLY A 413 2.85 -8.32 -3.52
N GLY A 414 3.66 -8.53 -2.48
CA GLY A 414 3.25 -9.10 -1.20
C GLY A 414 4.36 -9.90 -0.51
N SER A 415 4.18 -11.21 -0.40
CA SER A 415 5.07 -12.12 0.31
C SER A 415 6.04 -12.82 -0.63
N GLN A 416 7.31 -12.88 -0.23
CA GLN A 416 8.32 -13.70 -0.87
C GLN A 416 7.96 -15.19 -0.89
N TYR A 417 7.24 -15.70 0.12
CA TYR A 417 6.87 -17.12 0.20
C TYR A 417 6.00 -17.54 -0.99
N ALA A 418 5.01 -16.71 -1.34
CA ALA A 418 4.14 -16.95 -2.49
C ALA A 418 4.92 -16.92 -3.81
N SER A 419 5.79 -15.92 -3.97
CA SER A 419 6.65 -15.81 -5.16
C SER A 419 7.62 -16.98 -5.29
N ILE A 420 8.32 -17.34 -4.21
CA ILE A 420 9.27 -18.47 -4.16
C ILE A 420 8.55 -19.77 -4.51
N HIS A 421 7.39 -20.02 -3.90
CA HIS A 421 6.63 -21.25 -4.15
C HIS A 421 6.25 -21.40 -5.63
N LEU A 422 5.83 -20.31 -6.28
CA LEU A 422 5.58 -20.32 -7.72
C LEU A 422 6.87 -20.56 -8.52
N LEU A 423 7.97 -19.87 -8.20
CA LEU A 423 9.26 -20.04 -8.90
C LEU A 423 9.81 -21.47 -8.80
N GLN A 424 9.55 -22.19 -7.71
CA GLN A 424 9.96 -23.60 -7.58
C GLN A 424 9.30 -24.51 -8.62
N TYR A 425 8.14 -24.13 -9.17
CA TYR A 425 7.51 -24.85 -10.28
C TYR A 425 8.02 -24.43 -11.66
N LEU A 426 8.79 -23.34 -11.76
CA LEU A 426 9.20 -22.74 -13.03
C LEU A 426 10.72 -22.82 -13.28
N ILE A 427 11.52 -22.84 -12.23
CA ILE A 427 12.98 -22.96 -12.32
C ILE A 427 13.37 -24.43 -12.12
N ASP A 428 14.18 -24.98 -13.03
CA ASP A 428 14.58 -26.40 -13.09
C ASP A 428 15.87 -26.75 -12.33
N ARG A 429 16.45 -25.77 -11.64
CA ARG A 429 17.76 -25.84 -10.99
C ARG A 429 17.75 -25.14 -9.63
N PRO A 430 18.66 -25.47 -8.71
CA PRO A 430 18.78 -24.74 -7.46
C PRO A 430 18.99 -23.23 -7.71
N PHE A 431 18.31 -22.39 -6.94
CA PHE A 431 18.35 -20.94 -7.10
C PHE A 431 18.25 -20.24 -5.74
N THR A 432 18.62 -18.96 -5.69
CA THR A 432 18.46 -18.12 -4.50
C THR A 432 17.53 -16.98 -4.86
N TYR A 433 16.63 -16.60 -3.94
CA TYR A 433 15.66 -15.54 -4.21
C TYR A 433 16.22 -14.16 -3.87
N TYR A 434 16.84 -14.00 -2.71
CA TYR A 434 17.45 -12.76 -2.24
C TYR A 434 18.97 -12.81 -2.32
N SER A 435 19.58 -11.82 -2.98
CA SER A 435 21.00 -11.54 -2.79
C SER A 435 21.24 -10.78 -1.48
N THR A 436 20.26 -9.98 -1.05
CA THR A 436 20.36 -9.16 0.17
C THR A 436 18.98 -8.86 0.72
N ALA A 437 18.74 -9.14 2.01
CA ALA A 437 17.61 -8.61 2.77
C ALA A 437 18.12 -7.98 4.08
N GLN A 438 17.91 -6.69 4.29
CA GLN A 438 18.47 -5.94 5.43
C GLN A 438 17.40 -5.11 6.13
N PHE A 439 17.21 -5.34 7.42
CA PHE A 439 16.32 -4.57 8.29
C PHE A 439 16.87 -4.55 9.72
N ALA A 440 16.49 -3.54 10.49
CA ALA A 440 16.92 -3.39 11.88
C ALA A 440 16.55 -4.63 12.71
N GLY A 441 17.51 -5.15 13.48
CA GLY A 441 17.30 -6.30 14.36
C GLY A 441 17.31 -7.67 13.67
N LYS A 442 17.63 -7.76 12.38
CA LYS A 442 17.80 -9.05 11.70
C LYS A 442 19.00 -9.83 12.28
N THR A 443 18.73 -11.03 12.81
CA THR A 443 19.75 -11.96 13.32
C THR A 443 19.84 -13.26 12.54
N ASP A 444 18.76 -13.65 11.86
CA ASP A 444 18.62 -14.95 11.21
C ASP A 444 18.54 -14.81 9.68
N ILE A 445 18.81 -15.92 8.98
CA ILE A 445 18.63 -16.02 7.53
C ILE A 445 17.13 -15.96 7.22
N LEU A 446 16.74 -15.05 6.32
CA LEU A 446 15.36 -14.91 5.86
C LEU A 446 15.08 -15.95 4.78
N HIS A 447 13.86 -16.52 4.77
CA HIS A 447 13.44 -17.38 3.67
C HIS A 447 13.62 -16.68 2.31
N GLY A 448 14.38 -17.32 1.43
CA GLY A 448 14.80 -16.79 0.14
C GLY A 448 16.28 -16.44 0.05
N GLU A 449 17.00 -16.30 1.16
CA GLU A 449 18.47 -16.10 1.18
C GLU A 449 19.24 -17.42 1.10
N GLU A 450 18.58 -18.53 1.42
CA GLU A 450 19.11 -19.87 1.22
C GLU A 450 19.06 -20.31 -0.26
N VAL A 451 19.75 -21.41 -0.56
CA VAL A 451 19.59 -22.10 -1.84
C VAL A 451 18.29 -22.91 -1.81
N LEU A 452 17.33 -22.47 -2.61
CA LEU A 452 16.04 -23.10 -2.82
C LEU A 452 16.18 -24.22 -3.86
N LYS A 453 15.41 -25.29 -3.67
CA LYS A 453 15.36 -26.42 -4.60
C LYS A 453 14.13 -26.31 -5.51
N PRO A 454 14.24 -26.75 -6.78
CA PRO A 454 13.10 -26.87 -7.66
C PRO A 454 12.09 -27.87 -7.09
N ASN A 455 10.83 -27.73 -7.50
CA ASN A 455 9.79 -28.72 -7.24
C ASN A 455 10.10 -30.02 -8.00
N GLU A 456 9.58 -31.16 -7.55
CA GLU A 456 9.70 -32.43 -8.30
C GLU A 456 9.02 -32.35 -9.68
N TYR A 457 8.04 -31.45 -9.83
CA TYR A 457 7.21 -31.33 -11.03
C TYR A 457 7.34 -29.94 -11.66
N VAL A 458 8.56 -29.55 -11.99
CA VAL A 458 8.84 -28.32 -12.75
C VAL A 458 8.09 -28.38 -14.08
N TYR A 459 7.47 -27.26 -14.46
CA TYR A 459 6.83 -27.11 -15.74
C TYR A 459 7.87 -26.93 -16.85
N ASP A 460 7.80 -27.78 -17.87
CA ASP A 460 8.76 -27.88 -18.98
C ASP A 460 8.19 -27.39 -20.32
N GLY A 461 6.97 -26.83 -20.31
CA GLY A 461 6.35 -26.23 -21.48
C GLY A 461 6.74 -24.76 -21.70
N ASN A 462 6.09 -24.13 -22.67
CA ASN A 462 6.29 -22.72 -22.97
C ASN A 462 5.62 -21.84 -21.91
N LEU A 463 6.38 -20.87 -21.37
CA LEU A 463 5.90 -19.88 -20.43
C LEU A 463 5.79 -18.50 -21.10
N PHE A 464 4.69 -17.82 -20.83
CA PHE A 464 4.45 -16.43 -21.22
C PHE A 464 4.05 -15.64 -19.98
N PHE A 465 4.54 -14.42 -19.81
CA PHE A 465 4.27 -13.58 -18.64
C PHE A 465 3.61 -12.28 -19.09
N LEU A 466 2.43 -11.96 -18.56
CA LEU A 466 1.76 -10.69 -18.82
C LEU A 466 2.07 -9.72 -17.68
N ILE A 467 2.63 -8.55 -18.01
CA ILE A 467 3.02 -7.53 -17.04
C ILE A 467 2.48 -6.14 -17.39
N ASP A 468 2.36 -5.28 -16.38
CA ASP A 468 2.01 -3.87 -16.55
C ASP A 468 2.73 -2.98 -15.52
N GLY A 469 2.58 -1.66 -15.66
CA GLY A 469 3.16 -0.70 -14.73
C GLY A 469 2.65 -0.79 -13.28
N ASN A 470 1.58 -1.56 -13.00
CA ASN A 470 1.12 -1.77 -11.61
C ASN A 470 1.97 -2.81 -10.86
N GLY A 471 2.77 -3.60 -11.58
CA GLY A 471 3.66 -4.58 -10.96
C GLY A 471 4.71 -3.93 -10.08
N THR A 472 4.61 -4.11 -8.76
CA THR A 472 5.54 -3.51 -7.78
C THR A 472 6.06 -4.54 -6.78
N SER A 473 7.05 -4.17 -5.97
CA SER A 473 7.53 -4.95 -4.83
C SER A 473 7.92 -6.39 -5.22
N THR A 474 7.36 -7.42 -4.56
CA THR A 474 7.58 -8.84 -4.85
C THR A 474 7.38 -9.21 -6.32
N THR A 475 6.45 -8.58 -7.03
CA THR A 475 6.26 -8.83 -8.47
C THR A 475 7.49 -8.44 -9.27
N GLY A 476 8.16 -7.35 -8.88
CA GLY A 476 9.46 -6.95 -9.44
C GLY A 476 10.54 -7.99 -9.19
N HIS A 477 10.65 -8.51 -7.96
CA HIS A 477 11.60 -9.58 -7.64
C HIS A 477 11.32 -10.85 -8.44
N PHE A 478 10.06 -11.30 -8.48
CA PHE A 478 9.63 -12.45 -9.27
C PHE A 478 10.02 -12.30 -10.73
N MET A 479 9.62 -11.19 -11.37
CA MET A 479 9.88 -10.96 -12.78
C MET A 479 11.35 -10.71 -13.10
N SER A 480 12.12 -10.18 -12.15
CA SER A 480 13.58 -10.05 -12.32
C SER A 480 14.25 -11.42 -12.32
N LEU A 481 13.78 -12.38 -11.50
CA LEU A 481 14.25 -13.76 -11.52
C LEU A 481 13.77 -14.54 -12.75
N VAL A 482 12.55 -14.28 -13.23
CA VAL A 482 12.06 -14.78 -14.53
C VAL A 482 13.02 -14.37 -15.65
N ASN A 483 13.40 -13.09 -15.69
CA ASN A 483 14.36 -12.55 -16.66
C ASN A 483 15.78 -13.09 -16.43
N GLU A 484 16.23 -13.22 -15.17
CA GLU A 484 17.55 -13.77 -14.82
C GLU A 484 17.73 -15.20 -15.34
N HIS A 485 16.68 -16.01 -15.23
CA HIS A 485 16.72 -17.43 -15.58
C HIS A 485 16.20 -17.75 -16.98
N ASP A 486 15.82 -16.74 -17.77
CA ASP A 486 15.30 -16.87 -19.13
C ASP A 486 14.08 -17.83 -19.20
N LEU A 487 13.15 -17.71 -18.25
CA LEU A 487 12.09 -18.70 -18.06
C LEU A 487 11.00 -18.68 -19.13
N GLY A 488 10.81 -17.57 -19.85
CA GLY A 488 9.78 -17.46 -20.87
C GLY A 488 9.64 -16.05 -21.43
N THR A 489 8.65 -15.87 -22.30
CA THR A 489 8.43 -14.60 -23.01
C THR A 489 7.62 -13.61 -22.17
N ILE A 490 8.13 -12.39 -22.00
CA ILE A 490 7.49 -11.31 -21.26
C ILE A 490 6.74 -10.38 -22.22
N ILE A 491 5.47 -10.09 -21.92
CA ILE A 491 4.54 -9.36 -22.80
C ILE A 491 3.81 -8.29 -22.00
N GLY A 492 3.67 -7.09 -22.56
CA GLY A 492 2.88 -6.01 -21.96
C GLY A 492 3.63 -4.70 -21.87
N GLU A 493 3.61 -4.06 -20.71
CA GLU A 493 4.28 -2.77 -20.49
C GLU A 493 5.49 -2.93 -19.55
N GLU A 494 6.42 -1.96 -19.52
CA GLU A 494 7.48 -1.93 -18.50
C GLU A 494 6.87 -2.04 -17.10
N LEU A 495 7.37 -3.01 -16.32
CA LEU A 495 6.92 -3.28 -14.96
C LEU A 495 7.25 -2.10 -14.03
N GLY A 496 6.39 -1.83 -13.05
CA GLY A 496 6.58 -0.72 -12.11
C GLY A 496 7.72 -0.87 -11.09
N SER A 497 8.45 -1.99 -11.11
CA SER A 497 9.60 -2.25 -10.23
C SER A 497 10.57 -3.29 -10.85
N ASN A 498 11.60 -3.66 -10.09
CA ASN A 498 12.69 -4.54 -10.52
C ASN A 498 13.25 -5.34 -9.33
N GLN A 499 14.49 -5.81 -9.43
CA GLN A 499 15.18 -6.59 -8.40
C GLN A 499 15.39 -5.85 -7.08
N PHE A 500 15.44 -4.51 -7.11
CA PHE A 500 15.69 -3.67 -5.95
C PHE A 500 14.38 -3.12 -5.39
N CYS A 501 14.19 -3.28 -4.09
CA CYS A 501 13.04 -2.77 -3.37
C CYS A 501 13.48 -2.26 -2.00
N THR A 502 13.00 -1.09 -1.58
CA THR A 502 12.92 -0.77 -0.16
C THR A 502 11.51 -1.05 0.33
N ALA A 503 11.37 -1.51 1.57
CA ALA A 503 10.07 -1.83 2.15
C ALA A 503 10.10 -1.53 3.66
N GLY A 504 9.25 -2.22 4.43
CA GLY A 504 9.05 -1.90 5.84
C GLY A 504 8.50 -0.49 6.01
N GLN A 505 8.39 -0.06 7.26
CA GLN A 505 7.84 1.25 7.56
C GLN A 505 8.34 1.74 8.91
N THR A 506 8.80 2.98 8.93
CA THR A 506 8.83 3.84 10.11
C THR A 506 7.84 4.97 9.86
N LEU A 507 6.90 5.14 10.78
CA LEU A 507 5.94 6.24 10.77
C LEU A 507 6.52 7.40 11.57
N PHE A 508 6.38 8.64 11.06
CA PHE A 508 6.64 9.84 11.85
C PHE A 508 5.60 10.92 11.52
N ARG A 509 5.47 11.91 12.41
CA ARG A 509 4.55 13.04 12.23
C ARG A 509 5.29 14.37 12.18
N LEU A 510 4.86 15.26 11.28
CA LEU A 510 5.36 16.62 11.20
C LEU A 510 4.88 17.45 12.39
N ARG A 511 5.76 18.28 12.95
CA ARG A 511 5.55 18.91 14.26
C ARG A 511 4.36 19.87 14.28
N ASN A 512 4.21 20.68 13.23
CA ASN A 512 3.23 21.78 13.22
C ASN A 512 1.94 21.35 12.53
N THR A 513 2.03 20.85 11.30
CA THR A 513 0.89 20.46 10.47
C THR A 513 0.28 19.12 10.88
N LYS A 514 1.02 18.33 11.67
CA LYS A 514 0.63 16.96 12.06
C LYS A 514 0.39 16.05 10.85
N LEU A 515 1.00 16.34 9.69
CA LEU A 515 1.02 15.42 8.55
C LEU A 515 1.84 14.18 8.92
N GLU A 516 1.24 13.01 8.77
CA GLU A 516 1.91 11.73 9.01
C GLU A 516 2.61 11.25 7.74
N VAL A 517 3.78 10.65 7.90
CA VAL A 517 4.59 10.14 6.80
C VAL A 517 5.12 8.76 7.15
N SER A 518 4.89 7.82 6.23
CA SER A 518 5.44 6.47 6.24
C SER A 518 6.70 6.43 5.40
N VAL A 519 7.81 5.99 5.98
CA VAL A 519 9.10 5.87 5.28
C VAL A 519 9.57 4.43 5.29
N ALA A 520 9.88 3.89 4.11
CA ALA A 520 10.51 2.59 3.99
C ALA A 520 11.84 2.57 4.76
N ASN A 521 12.06 1.55 5.58
CA ASN A 521 13.17 1.47 6.55
C ASN A 521 14.03 0.21 6.38
N ASN A 522 13.75 -0.60 5.36
CA ASN A 522 14.54 -1.79 5.04
C ASN A 522 14.81 -1.92 3.54
N THR A 523 15.71 -2.84 3.20
CA THR A 523 16.18 -3.10 1.83
C THR A 523 16.04 -4.57 1.49
N HIS A 524 15.49 -4.87 0.32
CA HIS A 524 15.36 -6.21 -0.23
C HIS A 524 15.78 -6.20 -1.71
N VAL A 525 16.77 -7.02 -2.04
CA VAL A 525 17.32 -7.15 -3.39
C VAL A 525 17.27 -8.62 -3.78
N SER A 526 16.58 -8.94 -4.88
CA SER A 526 16.56 -10.31 -5.39
C SER A 526 17.95 -10.73 -5.90
N ALA A 527 18.15 -12.02 -6.17
CA ALA A 527 19.41 -12.52 -6.73
C ALA A 527 19.62 -12.17 -8.22
N ALA A 528 18.59 -11.63 -8.88
CA ALA A 528 18.69 -11.17 -10.26
C ALA A 528 19.66 -9.99 -10.40
N SER A 529 20.43 -9.99 -11.50
CA SER A 529 21.50 -9.03 -11.75
C SER A 529 21.54 -8.49 -13.19
N LYS A 530 20.76 -9.07 -14.11
CA LYS A 530 20.72 -8.66 -15.53
C LYS A 530 20.24 -7.22 -15.79
N LEU A 531 19.47 -6.62 -14.89
CA LEU A 531 18.83 -5.30 -15.10
C LEU A 531 19.41 -4.23 -14.19
N SER A 532 19.36 -2.97 -14.63
CA SER A 532 19.66 -1.83 -13.76
C SER A 532 18.53 -1.58 -12.77
N ASP A 533 18.85 -1.20 -11.53
CA ASP A 533 17.83 -0.76 -10.54
C ASP A 533 17.05 0.49 -10.99
N ARG A 534 17.45 1.14 -12.10
CA ARG A 534 16.88 2.39 -12.63
C ARG A 534 15.72 2.19 -13.60
N VAL A 535 15.48 0.97 -14.06
CA VAL A 535 14.41 0.64 -15.03
C VAL A 535 13.54 -0.47 -14.48
N GLY A 536 12.29 -0.55 -14.94
CA GLY A 536 11.45 -1.70 -14.68
C GLY A 536 11.92 -2.94 -15.44
N VAL A 537 11.33 -4.10 -15.13
CA VAL A 537 11.46 -5.27 -16.01
C VAL A 537 10.79 -4.96 -17.34
N LEU A 538 11.58 -5.03 -18.43
CA LEU A 538 11.12 -4.71 -19.78
C LEU A 538 10.47 -5.94 -20.43
N PRO A 539 9.37 -5.78 -21.18
CA PRO A 539 8.78 -6.86 -21.95
C PRO A 539 9.61 -7.17 -23.20
N ASP A 540 9.65 -8.43 -23.60
CA ASP A 540 10.16 -8.86 -24.92
C ASP A 540 9.25 -8.34 -26.04
N TYR A 541 7.94 -8.34 -25.79
CA TYR A 541 6.92 -7.80 -26.69
C TYR A 541 6.15 -6.68 -25.99
N PRO A 542 6.48 -5.41 -26.27
CA PRO A 542 5.71 -4.29 -25.75
C PRO A 542 4.31 -4.28 -26.39
N VAL A 543 3.28 -4.41 -25.55
CA VAL A 543 1.87 -4.37 -25.95
C VAL A 543 1.12 -3.49 -24.95
N GLU A 544 0.60 -2.36 -25.43
CA GLU A 544 -0.21 -1.46 -24.62
C GLU A 544 -1.70 -1.63 -24.95
N GLN A 545 -2.56 -1.43 -23.95
CA GLN A 545 -4.00 -1.41 -24.13
C GLN A 545 -4.43 -0.11 -24.86
N SER A 546 -4.99 -0.22 -26.07
CA SER A 546 -5.49 0.95 -26.80
C SER A 546 -6.77 1.52 -26.18
N ILE A 547 -7.08 2.78 -26.48
CA ILE A 547 -8.35 3.37 -26.01
C ILE A 547 -9.55 2.68 -26.67
N GLU A 548 -9.42 2.25 -27.92
CA GLU A 548 -10.41 1.45 -28.63
C GLU A 548 -10.68 0.13 -27.92
N ASP A 549 -9.64 -0.64 -27.63
CA ASP A 549 -9.77 -1.94 -26.96
C ASP A 549 -10.30 -1.79 -25.52
N TYR A 550 -9.86 -0.75 -24.80
CA TYR A 550 -10.36 -0.44 -23.45
C TYR A 550 -11.88 -0.22 -23.46
N LEU A 551 -12.37 0.60 -24.39
CA LEU A 551 -13.80 0.90 -24.53
C LEU A 551 -14.59 -0.30 -25.05
N ALA A 552 -13.98 -1.12 -25.92
CA ALA A 552 -14.56 -2.36 -26.44
C ALA A 552 -14.48 -3.54 -25.45
N ARG A 553 -13.82 -3.38 -24.30
CA ARG A 553 -13.54 -4.43 -23.31
C ARG A 553 -12.80 -5.63 -23.92
N VAL A 554 -11.87 -5.34 -24.82
CA VAL A 554 -10.98 -6.32 -25.46
C VAL A 554 -9.66 -6.33 -24.70
N ASP A 555 -9.23 -7.47 -24.19
CA ASP A 555 -7.92 -7.59 -23.55
C ASP A 555 -6.82 -7.76 -24.61
N ALA A 556 -6.21 -6.66 -25.03
CA ALA A 556 -5.23 -6.65 -26.12
C ALA A 556 -3.97 -7.45 -25.78
N VAL A 557 -3.49 -7.35 -24.54
CA VAL A 557 -2.26 -8.01 -24.07
C VAL A 557 -2.45 -9.52 -24.00
N LYS A 558 -3.56 -9.99 -23.40
CA LYS A 558 -3.88 -11.43 -23.35
C LYS A 558 -4.12 -11.99 -24.75
N ASN A 559 -4.85 -11.27 -25.62
CA ASN A 559 -5.08 -11.72 -26.99
C ASN A 559 -3.78 -11.85 -27.78
N PHE A 560 -2.85 -10.90 -27.62
CA PHE A 560 -1.54 -10.99 -28.23
C PHE A 560 -0.77 -12.23 -27.74
N ALA A 561 -0.73 -12.47 -26.44
CA ALA A 561 -0.06 -13.63 -25.86
C ALA A 561 -0.65 -14.96 -26.34
N LEU A 562 -1.97 -15.08 -26.40
CA LEU A 562 -2.65 -16.26 -26.95
C LEU A 562 -2.35 -16.44 -28.44
N SER A 563 -2.20 -15.36 -29.20
CA SER A 563 -1.80 -15.44 -30.61
C SER A 563 -0.37 -15.95 -30.77
N LEU A 564 0.54 -15.58 -29.85
CA LEU A 564 1.93 -16.03 -29.85
C LEU A 564 2.04 -17.49 -29.44
N ALA A 565 1.30 -17.90 -28.40
CA ALA A 565 1.26 -19.28 -27.91
C ALA A 565 0.71 -20.30 -28.92
N ARG A 566 -0.06 -19.85 -29.92
CA ARG A 566 -0.63 -20.70 -30.98
C ARG A 566 0.29 -20.89 -32.19
N ARG A 567 1.36 -20.10 -32.30
CA ARG A 567 2.38 -20.26 -33.35
C ARG A 567 3.28 -21.43 -32.98
#